data_AF-A0A523VME5-F1
#
_entry.id   AF-A0A523VME5-F1
#
_cell.length_a   1.000
_cell.length_b   1.000
_cell.length_c   1.000
_cell.angle_alpha   90.00
_cell.angle_beta   90.00
_cell.angle_gamma   90.00
#
_symmetry.space_group_name_H-M   'P 1'
#
loop_
_entity.id
_entity.type
_entity.pdbx_description
1 polymer ?
#
loop_
_entity_poly.entity_id
_entity_poly.type
_entity_poly.pdbx_seq_one_letter_code
_entity_poly.pdbx_strand_id
1 'polypeptide(L)' 'MAESSDAIIFLGTAGARFVVARQLLASGGAWLKLGNTQILLDPGPGSLVQAARRKL' A
#
# COMPACT_ATOMS: atom_id res chain seq x y z
N MET A 1 -9.95 27.16 3.28
CA MET A 1 -9.62 26.06 2.33
C MET A 1 -9.27 24.86 3.19
N ALA A 2 -9.97 23.74 3.04
CA ALA A 2 -9.65 22.54 3.82
C ALA A 2 -8.26 22.04 3.39
N GLU A 3 -7.37 21.87 4.35
CA GLU A 3 -6.06 21.28 4.14
C GLU A 3 -6.25 19.85 3.58
N SER A 4 -5.82 19.62 2.35
CA SER A 4 -5.95 18.29 1.72
C SER A 4 -4.98 17.34 2.43
N SER A 5 -5.51 16.47 3.29
CA SER A 5 -4.74 15.40 3.97
C SER A 5 -4.36 14.25 3.04
N ASP A 6 -3.99 14.59 1.80
CA ASP A 6 -3.68 13.63 0.75
C ASP A 6 -2.37 12.93 1.07
N ALA A 7 -2.35 11.61 0.92
CA ALA A 7 -1.21 10.79 1.30
C ALA A 7 -1.04 9.58 0.38
N ILE A 8 0.21 9.22 0.17
CA ILE A 8 0.61 7.95 -0.46
C ILE A 8 1.27 7.12 0.62
N ILE A 9 0.68 5.97 0.92
CA ILE A 9 1.15 5.08 1.98
C ILE A 9 1.59 3.77 1.35
N PHE A 10 2.89 3.50 1.34
CA PHE A 10 3.42 2.24 0.81
C PHE A 10 3.10 1.10 1.77
N LEU A 11 2.36 0.10 1.28
CA LEU A 11 2.04 -1.12 2.00
C LEU A 11 3.17 -2.16 1.83
N GLY A 12 3.93 -2.06 0.74
CA GLY A 12 5.18 -2.75 0.53
C GLY A 12 5.82 -2.31 -0.79
N THR A 13 7.15 -2.26 -0.83
CA THR A 13 7.93 -1.77 -1.97
C THR A 13 8.75 -2.85 -2.66
N ALA A 14 8.60 -4.11 -2.24
CA ALA A 14 9.36 -5.21 -2.79
C ALA A 14 9.01 -5.47 -4.26
N GLY A 15 10.03 -5.41 -5.11
CA GLY A 15 9.97 -5.82 -6.51
C GLY A 15 10.86 -7.04 -6.75
N ALA A 16 11.06 -7.40 -8.02
CA ALA A 16 11.79 -8.59 -8.48
C ALA A 16 11.15 -9.94 -8.11
N ARG A 17 11.12 -10.85 -9.09
CA ARG A 17 10.37 -12.11 -9.06
C ARG A 17 10.63 -12.95 -7.80
N PHE A 18 11.89 -13.10 -7.41
CA PHE A 18 12.25 -13.95 -6.27
C PHE A 18 11.96 -13.32 -4.90
N VAL A 19 12.09 -12.00 -4.77
CA VAL A 19 11.79 -11.29 -3.51
C VAL A 19 10.28 -11.32 -3.26
N VAL A 20 9.48 -11.11 -4.30
CA VAL A 20 8.01 -11.23 -4.24
C VAL A 20 7.61 -12.68 -4.02
N ALA A 21 8.11 -13.64 -4.82
CA ALA A 21 7.69 -15.04 -4.71
C ALA A 21 8.05 -15.68 -3.36
N ARG A 22 9.16 -15.25 -2.74
CA ARG A 22 9.59 -15.74 -1.42
C ARG A 22 9.16 -14.83 -0.27
N GLN A 23 8.45 -13.74 -0.53
CA GLN A 23 8.03 -12.75 0.48
C GLN A 23 9.20 -12.27 1.36
N LEU A 24 10.39 -12.09 0.78
CA LEU A 24 11.58 -11.62 1.51
C LEU A 24 11.42 -10.17 2.00
N LEU A 25 10.63 -9.39 1.26
CA LEU A 25 10.21 -8.04 1.60
C LEU A 25 8.72 -7.90 1.23
N ALA A 26 8.00 -7.00 1.90
CA ALA A 26 6.59 -6.75 1.61
C ALA A 26 6.42 -6.13 0.21
N SER A 27 5.52 -6.66 -0.63
CA SER A 27 5.29 -6.26 -2.04
C SER A 27 3.90 -5.64 -2.27
N GLY A 28 3.26 -5.16 -1.22
CA GLY A 28 1.83 -4.82 -1.21
C GLY A 28 1.37 -3.54 -1.89
N GLY A 29 2.15 -2.91 -2.76
CA GLY A 29 1.73 -1.68 -3.46
C GLY A 29 1.56 -0.47 -2.54
N ALA A 30 0.62 0.42 -2.89
CA ALA A 30 0.38 1.67 -2.17
C ALA A 30 -1.10 1.98 -1.93
N TRP A 31 -1.39 2.66 -0.83
CA TRP A 31 -2.70 3.22 -0.51
C TRP A 31 -2.68 4.72 -0.77
N LEU A 32 -3.57 5.19 -1.63
CA LEU A 32 -3.75 6.60 -1.95
C LEU A 32 -4.96 7.11 -1.19
N LYS A 33 -4.72 8.05 -0.27
CA LYS A 33 -5.77 8.83 0.38
C LYS A 33 -5.85 10.16 -0.35
N LEU A 34 -6.95 10.41 -1.04
CA LEU A 34 -7.19 11.61 -1.86
C LEU A 34 -8.52 12.23 -1.45
N GLY A 35 -8.50 13.15 -0.49
CA GLY A 35 -9.68 13.65 0.19
C GLY A 35 -10.52 12.52 0.81
N ASN A 36 -11.77 12.38 0.35
CA ASN A 36 -12.69 11.31 0.77
C ASN A 36 -12.54 10.02 -0.06
N THR A 37 -11.67 10.02 -1.06
CA THR A 37 -11.46 8.86 -1.93
C THR A 37 -10.25 8.07 -1.41
N GLN A 38 -10.41 6.76 -1.28
CA GLN A 38 -9.34 5.85 -0.93
C GLN A 38 -9.13 4.85 -2.08
N ILE A 39 -7.89 4.70 -2.53
CA ILE A 39 -7.54 3.84 -3.67
C ILE A 39 -6.40 2.92 -3.26
N LEU A 40 -6.59 1.61 -3.41
CA LEU A 40 -5.50 0.64 -3.34
C LEU A 40 -4.89 0.47 -4.73
N LEU A 41 -3.64 0.90 -4.89
CA LEU A 41 -2.89 0.83 -6.13
C LEU A 41 -1.94 -0.37 -6.14
N ASP A 42 -2.08 -1.21 -7.17
CA ASP A 42 -1.25 -2.39 -7.46
C ASP A 42 -1.09 -3.34 -6.26
N PRO A 43 -2.20 -3.97 -5.79
CA PRO A 43 -2.13 -4.84 -4.63
C PRO A 43 -1.33 -6.12 -4.90
N GLY A 44 -0.18 -6.24 -4.26
CA GLY A 44 0.61 -7.46 -4.21
C GLY A 44 0.32 -8.33 -2.99
N PRO A 45 1.06 -9.44 -2.84
CA PRO A 45 0.99 -10.26 -1.64
C PRO A 45 1.22 -9.44 -0.36
N GLY A 46 0.37 -9.66 0.64
CA GLY A 46 0.42 -8.97 1.93
C GLY A 46 -0.24 -7.59 1.97
N SER A 47 -0.73 -7.01 0.85
CA SER A 47 -1.41 -5.70 0.84
C SER A 47 -2.53 -5.60 1.88
N LEU A 48 -3.44 -6.58 1.91
CA LEU A 48 -4.59 -6.56 2.82
C LEU A 48 -4.15 -6.56 4.29
N VAL A 49 -3.18 -7.41 4.64
CA VAL A 49 -2.63 -7.50 6.00
C VAL A 49 -1.98 -6.16 6.39
N GLN A 50 -1.24 -5.57 5.47
CA GLN A 50 -0.54 -4.30 5.66
C GLN A 50 -1.49 -3.10 5.79
N ALA A 51 -2.60 -3.08 5.04
CA ALA A 51 -3.66 -2.08 5.17
C ALA A 51 -4.41 -2.24 6.51
N ALA A 52 -4.83 -3.47 6.84
CA ALA A 52 -5.54 -3.76 8.08
C ALA A 52 -4.73 -3.40 9.34
N ARG A 53 -3.43 -3.74 9.37
CA ARG A 53 -2.53 -3.37 10.48
C ARG A 53 -2.40 -1.86 10.67
N ARG A 54 -2.48 -1.09 9.58
CA ARG A 54 -2.38 0.37 9.57
C ARG A 54 -3.73 1.09 9.74
N LYS A 55 -4.85 0.34 9.74
CA LYS A 55 -6.22 0.87 9.83
C LYS A 55 -6.56 1.88 8.73
N LEU A 56 -6.23 1.52 7.48
CA LEU A 56 -6.51 2.31 6.26
C LEU A 56 -7.87 1.96 5.66
#